data_AF-A0A831T0X1-F1
#
_entry.id   AF-A0A831T0X1-F1
#
_cell.length_a   1.000
_cell.length_b   1.000
_cell.length_c   1.000
_cell.angle_alpha   90.00
_cell.angle_beta   90.00
_cell.angle_gamma   90.00
#
_symmetry.space_group_name_H-M   'P 1'
#
loop_
_entity.id
_entity.type
_entity.pdbx_description
1 polymer ?
#
loop_
_entity_poly.entity_id
_entity_poly.type
_entity_poly.pdbx_seq_one_letter_code
_entity_poly.pdbx_strand_id
1 'polypeptide(L)' 'MEATRVTVDEVKERIDRGEILTFIDARNPNAWGESDVKLPGAIRVPANEVSKHLDEIPRDRAIITYCT' A
#
# COMPACT_ATOMS: atom_id res chain seq x y z
N MET A 1 -7.03 17.71 2.22
CA MET A 1 -6.28 16.95 3.23
C MET A 1 -5.07 16.38 2.55
N GLU A 2 -3.88 16.66 3.05
CA GLU A 2 -2.66 16.00 2.58
C GLU A 2 -2.58 14.59 3.18
N ALA A 3 -2.06 13.64 2.41
CA ALA A 3 -1.78 12.31 2.92
C ALA A 3 -0.62 12.37 3.92
N THR A 4 -0.80 11.77 5.10
CA THR A 4 0.28 11.58 6.06
C THR A 4 1.37 10.74 5.42
N ARG A 5 2.59 11.29 5.33
CA ARG A 5 3.76 10.57 4.82
C ARG A 5 4.45 9.80 5.94
N VAL A 6 5.03 8.67 5.57
CA VAL A 6 5.81 7.79 6.43
C VAL A 6 6.99 7.27 5.60
N THR A 7 8.15 7.15 6.25
CA THR A 7 9.38 6.62 5.65
C THR A 7 9.39 5.10 5.66
N VAL A 8 10.28 4.50 4.85
CA VAL A 8 10.46 3.04 4.83
C VAL A 8 10.92 2.51 6.18
N ASP A 9 11.81 3.23 6.87
CA ASP A 9 12.34 2.82 8.17
C ASP A 9 11.25 2.81 9.24
N GLU A 10 10.40 3.84 9.29
CA GLU A 10 9.26 3.88 10.21
C GLU A 10 8.26 2.74 9.96
N VAL A 11 7.96 2.43 8.69
CA VAL A 11 7.11 1.28 8.34
C VAL A 11 7.77 -0.02 8.80
N LYS A 12 9.08 -0.18 8.57
CA LYS A 12 9.82 -1.37 8.98
C LYS A 12 9.83 -1.55 10.49
N GLU A 13 10.06 -0.50 11.26
CA GLU A 13 10.00 -0.57 12.72
C GLU A 13 8.61 -0.99 13.23
N ARG A 14 7.54 -0.53 12.58
CA ARG A 14 6.16 -0.94 12.92
C ARG A 14 5.94 -2.43 12.67
N ILE A 15 6.42 -2.95 11.54
CA ILE A 15 6.40 -4.39 11.25
C ILE A 15 7.20 -5.15 12.31
N ASP A 16 8.40 -4.70 12.64
CA ASP A 16 9.30 -5.35 13.60
C ASP A 16 8.71 -5.36 15.03
N ARG A 17 7.83 -4.39 15.36
CA ARG A 17 7.03 -4.36 16.61
C ARG A 17 5.77 -5.25 16.57
N GLY A 18 5.50 -5.94 15.46
CA GLY A 18 4.34 -6.81 15.29
C GLY A 18 3.05 -6.06 14.94
N GLU A 19 3.14 -4.81 14.49
CA GLU A 19 1.96 -4.07 14.04
C GLU A 19 1.41 -4.67 12.74
N ILE A 20 0.09 -4.86 12.69
CA ILE A 20 -0.58 -5.39 11.50
C ILE A 20 -0.84 -4.23 10.54
N LEU A 21 -0.16 -4.25 9.39
CA LEU A 21 -0.28 -3.24 8.34
C LEU A 21 -0.92 -3.83 7.08
N THR A 22 -1.74 -3.05 6.39
CA THR A 22 -2.18 -3.33 5.02
C THR A 22 -1.37 -2.48 4.06
N PHE A 23 -0.79 -3.12 3.05
CA PHE A 23 -0.10 -2.42 1.97
C PHE A 23 -1.00 -2.29 0.74
N ILE A 24 -1.02 -1.10 0.16
CA ILE A 24 -1.74 -0.80 -1.08
C ILE A 24 -0.73 -0.43 -2.16
N ASP A 25 -0.69 -1.22 -3.23
CA ASP A 25 0.08 -0.93 -4.44
C ASP A 25 -0.74 -0.04 -5.36
N ALA A 26 -0.43 1.26 -5.37
CA ALA A 26 -1.11 2.26 -6.18
C ALA A 26 -0.40 2.58 -7.51
N ARG A 27 0.62 1.78 -7.88
CA ARG A 27 1.34 1.97 -9.14
C ARG A 27 0.40 1.87 -10.34
N ASN A 28 0.68 2.68 -11.36
CA ASN A 28 -0.01 2.56 -12.64
C ASN A 28 0.27 1.18 -13.28
N PRO A 29 -0.55 0.75 -14.27
CA PRO A 29 -0.40 -0.56 -14.89
C PRO A 29 1.00 -0.87 -15.43
N ASN A 30 1.66 0.12 -16.04
CA ASN A 30 2.99 -0.05 -16.64
C ASN A 30 4.05 -0.25 -15.56
N ALA A 31 4.13 0.67 -14.58
CA ALA A 31 5.11 0.59 -13.49
C ALA A 31 4.95 -0.67 -12.63
N TRP A 32 3.72 -1.17 -12.48
CA TRP A 32 3.49 -2.46 -11.82
C TRP A 32 3.92 -3.65 -12.69
N GLY A 33 3.65 -3.59 -14.00
CA GLY A 33 3.96 -4.65 -14.96
C GLY A 33 5.46 -4.83 -15.19
N GLU A 34 6.19 -3.72 -15.25
CA GLU A 34 7.66 -3.67 -15.43
C GLU A 34 8.44 -3.99 -14.15
N SER A 35 7.76 -4.09 -13.00
CA SER A 35 8.46 -4.31 -11.74
C SER A 35 8.69 -5.80 -11.44
N ASP A 36 9.96 -6.14 -11.29
CA ASP A 36 10.41 -7.47 -10.86
C ASP A 36 10.04 -7.79 -9.40
N VAL A 37 9.74 -6.77 -8.59
CA VAL A 37 9.46 -6.91 -7.17
C VAL A 37 8.09 -6.34 -6.81
N LYS A 38 7.31 -7.14 -6.09
CA LYS A 38 5.98 -6.78 -5.59
C LYS A 38 5.92 -7.15 -4.11
N LEU A 39 5.44 -6.25 -3.27
CA LEU A 39 5.39 -6.49 -1.84
C LEU A 39 4.37 -7.61 -1.55
N PRO A 40 4.78 -8.72 -0.90
CA PRO A 40 3.86 -9.83 -0.64
C PRO A 40 2.66 -9.38 0.20
N GLY A 41 1.47 -9.81 -0.19
CA GLY A 41 0.23 -9.46 0.51
C GLY A 41 -0.27 -8.03 0.27
N ALA A 42 0.41 -7.23 -0.56
CA ALA A 42 -0.12 -5.93 -0.96
C ALA A 42 -1.37 -6.09 -1.84
N ILE A 43 -2.40 -5.29 -1.55
CA ILE A 43 -3.62 -5.22 -2.36
C ILE A 43 -3.33 -4.26 -3.51
N ARG A 44 -3.59 -4.69 -4.73
CA ARG A 44 -3.40 -3.85 -5.90
C ARG A 44 -4.61 -2.93 -6.06
N VAL A 45 -4.39 -1.62 -5.92
CA VAL A 45 -5.43 -0.61 -6.10
C VAL A 45 -4.87 0.52 -6.94
N PRO A 46 -4.97 0.47 -8.28
CA PRO A 46 -4.55 1.58 -9.13
C PRO A 46 -5.22 2.88 -8.69
N ALA A 47 -4.46 3.98 -8.64
CA ALA A 47 -4.95 5.25 -8.10
C ALA A 47 -6.22 5.79 -8.79
N ASN A 48 -6.43 5.43 -10.06
CA ASN A 48 -7.62 5.79 -10.84
C ASN A 48 -8.82 4.84 -10.65
N GLU A 49 -8.68 3.76 -9.87
CA GLU A 49 -9.70 2.73 -9.67
C GLU A 49 -10.08 2.52 -8.21
N VAL A 50 -9.60 3.37 -7.29
CA VAL A 50 -9.80 3.24 -5.83
C VAL A 50 -11.25 2.95 -5.45
N SER A 51 -12.21 3.67 -6.04
CA SER A 51 -13.63 3.51 -5.76
C SER A 51 -14.16 2.08 -5.99
N LYS A 52 -13.53 1.31 -6.88
CA LYS A 52 -13.91 -0.07 -7.19
C LYS A 52 -13.36 -1.08 -6.17
N HIS A 53 -12.34 -0.70 -5.40
CA HIS A 53 -11.61 -1.58 -4.50
C HIS A 53 -11.82 -1.24 -3.01
N LEU A 54 -12.68 -0.26 -2.70
CA LEU A 54 -12.91 0.19 -1.31
C LEU A 54 -13.40 -0.91 -0.37
N ASP A 55 -14.02 -1.96 -0.90
CA ASP A 55 -14.51 -3.11 -0.13
C ASP A 55 -13.43 -4.15 0.15
N GLU A 56 -12.32 -4.12 -0.60
CA GLU A 56 -11.16 -4.99 -0.38
C GLU A 56 -10.24 -4.47 0.72
N ILE A 57 -10.32 -3.17 1.04
CA ILE A 57 -9.42 -2.49 1.97
C ILE A 57 -9.93 -2.67 3.41
N PRO A 58 -9.17 -3.37 4.29
CA PRO A 58 -9.52 -3.49 5.69
C PRO A 58 -9.56 -2.13 6.38
N ARG A 59 -10.55 -1.92 7.25
CA ARG A 59 -10.76 -0.65 7.98
C ARG A 59 -10.37 -0.71 9.45
N ASP A 60 -9.89 -1.87 9.91
CA ASP A 60 -9.54 -2.19 11.29
C ASP A 60 -8.03 -2.03 11.60
N ARG A 61 -7.23 -1.64 10.59
CA ARG A 61 -5.76 -1.57 10.68
C ARG A 61 -5.19 -0.45 9.83
N ALA A 62 -3.93 -0.12 10.06
CA ALA A 62 -3.27 0.94 9.32
C ALA A 62 -3.01 0.56 7.85
N ILE A 63 -3.23 1.53 6.97
CA ILE A 63 -3.06 1.40 5.52
C ILE A 63 -1.80 2.17 5.11
N ILE A 64 -0.88 1.49 4.42
CA ILE A 64 0.33 2.07 3.83
C ILE A 64 0.21 1.98 2.32
N THR A 65 0.02 3.12 1.67
CA THR A 65 0.01 3.21 0.20
C THR A 65 1.41 3.44 -0.33
N TYR A 66 1.81 2.74 -1.38
CA TYR A 66 3.04 3.02 -2.11
C TYR A 66 2.78 3.16 -3.61
N CYS A 67 3.59 3.99 -4.26
CA CYS A 67 3.61 4.22 -5.69
C CYS A 67 5.06 4.54 -6.11
N THR A 68 5.31 4.63 -7.42
CA THR A 68 6.59 5.04 -7.98
C THR A 68 6.60 6.54 -8.23
#